data_AF-A0A937NUX0-F1
#
_entry.id   AF-A0A937NUX0-F1
#
_cell.length_a   1.000
_cell.length_b   1.000
_cell.length_c   1.000
_cell.angle_alpha   90.00
_cell.angle_beta   90.00
_cell.angle_gamma   90.00
#
_symmetry.space_group_name_H-M   'P 1'
#
loop_
_entity.id
_entity.type
_entity.pdbx_description
1 polymer ?
#
loop_
_entity_poly.entity_id
_entity_poly.type
_entity_poly.pdbx_seq_one_letter_code
_entity_poly.pdbx_strand_id
1 'polypeptide(L)'
;MLAAFFIAVGVMCAITSLLAVVMVIADATIANYGDVTITINDEKSLAVEGGRTLLNTLKDEEIFIPSACGGRGSCGLCKLKVLEGAGEPLPTETPWLSPEELTDKVRLSCQVKVKTDIRIEVPEALFNVKEYRAEVSALRDLTHDIKEVRLTLVDPGAINFTAGQFIQFEVPAYELTDEPVYRAYSMASSPAAPNEVELEIRYVPNGICTTYVHQHLAEGTPITINGPYGDFHLRDTDRDIIFIAGGSGMAPIKSILHEMERTASPRKARYFFGARSARDLFLVDDMKALENALADFKFIPGLSEPAPEDRWDGETGLITEIVGRHTTDASEMEAYLCGSPLMIDACVKVLIEKGMPEDRIYFDKFA
;
A
#
# COMPACT_ATOMS: atom_id res chain seq x y z
N MET A 1 61.05 4.12 8.07
CA MET A 1 59.86 3.41 7.55
C MET A 1 58.87 3.10 8.68
N LEU A 2 59.26 2.34 9.71
CA LEU A 2 58.39 2.02 10.86
C LEU A 2 57.87 3.26 11.62
N ALA A 3 58.75 4.24 11.91
CA ALA A 3 58.35 5.46 12.63
C ALA A 3 57.32 6.30 11.86
N ALA A 4 57.51 6.45 10.55
CA ALA A 4 56.56 7.17 9.69
C ALA A 4 55.19 6.47 9.63
N PHE A 5 55.19 5.13 9.63
CA PHE A 5 53.96 4.33 9.70
C PHE A 5 53.20 4.57 11.03
N PHE A 6 53.88 4.46 12.17
CA PHE A 6 53.24 4.68 13.48
C PHE A 6 52.76 6.12 13.69
N ILE A 7 53.50 7.10 13.18
CA ILE A 7 53.08 8.51 13.19
C ILE A 7 51.80 8.69 12.36
N ALA A 8 51.76 8.14 11.14
CA ALA A 8 50.58 8.24 10.28
C ALA A 8 49.34 7.57 10.90
N VAL A 9 49.49 6.37 11.48
CA VAL A 9 48.41 5.67 12.19
C VAL A 9 47.95 6.48 13.41
N GLY A 10 48.88 7.00 14.21
CA GLY A 10 48.54 7.82 15.38
C GLY A 10 47.76 9.08 15.02
N VAL A 11 48.15 9.77 13.94
CA VAL A 11 47.43 10.95 13.43
C VAL A 11 46.04 10.59 12.93
N MET A 12 45.89 9.50 12.16
CA MET A 12 44.58 9.04 11.69
C MET A 12 43.64 8.65 12.84
N CYS A 13 44.15 7.92 13.83
CA CYS A 13 43.38 7.57 15.04
C CYS A 13 42.98 8.81 15.83
N ALA A 14 43.87 9.80 15.97
CA ALA A 14 43.57 11.05 16.67
C ALA A 14 42.48 11.86 15.96
N ILE A 15 42.57 12.00 14.63
CA ILE A 15 41.57 12.74 13.84
C ILE A 15 40.21 12.05 13.88
N THR A 16 40.16 10.72 13.67
CA THR A 16 38.91 9.96 13.69
C THR A 16 38.26 9.96 15.08
N SER A 17 39.06 9.82 16.15
CA SER A 17 38.56 9.91 17.53
C SER A 17 38.05 11.31 17.86
N LEU A 18 38.77 12.36 17.43
CA LEU A 18 38.32 13.74 17.61
C LEU A 18 37.00 13.99 16.89
N LEU A 19 36.87 13.53 15.64
CA LEU A 19 35.62 13.67 14.88
C LEU A 19 34.47 12.92 15.56
N ALA A 20 34.71 11.70 16.05
CA ALA A 20 33.72 10.92 16.80
C ALA A 20 33.28 11.65 18.08
N VAL A 21 34.22 12.21 18.85
CA VAL A 21 33.90 13.01 20.05
C VAL A 21 33.09 14.25 19.69
N VAL A 22 33.46 14.97 18.62
CA VAL A 22 32.70 16.14 18.16
C VAL A 22 31.28 15.74 17.75
N MET A 23 31.10 14.62 17.06
CA MET A 23 29.78 14.09 16.71
C MET A 23 28.96 13.74 17.95
N VAL A 24 29.55 13.07 18.96
CA VAL A 24 28.86 12.76 20.22
C VAL A 24 28.45 14.02 20.98
N ILE A 25 29.31 15.04 21.02
CA ILE A 25 28.97 16.33 21.65
C ILE A 25 27.87 17.04 20.87
N ALA A 26 27.97 17.08 19.55
CA ALA A 26 26.94 17.69 18.70
C ALA A 26 25.58 16.99 18.87
N ASP A 27 25.58 15.66 18.95
CA ASP A 27 24.37 14.88 19.20
C ASP A 27 23.77 15.22 20.56
N ALA A 28 24.59 15.19 21.62
CA ALA A 28 24.16 15.47 22.98
C ALA A 28 23.71 16.92 23.24
N THR A 29 24.19 17.90 22.46
CA THR A 29 23.94 19.34 22.71
C THR A 29 23.07 20.03 21.66
N ILE A 30 23.07 19.57 20.41
CA ILE A 30 22.36 20.19 19.28
C ILE A 30 21.17 19.32 18.83
N ALA A 31 21.32 17.99 18.86
CA ALA A 31 20.29 17.05 18.40
C ALA A 31 19.41 16.48 19.53
N ASN A 32 19.75 16.74 20.78
CA ASN A 32 18.93 16.36 21.92
C ASN A 32 17.76 17.34 22.10
N TYR A 33 16.59 16.95 21.59
CA TYR A 33 15.35 17.72 21.73
C TYR A 33 14.65 17.47 23.08
N GLY A 34 15.17 16.58 23.91
CA GLY A 34 14.59 16.18 25.19
C GLY A 34 13.32 15.33 25.05
N ASP A 35 12.69 15.08 26.19
CA ASP A 35 11.37 14.46 26.24
C ASP A 35 10.33 15.48 25.80
N VAL A 36 9.53 15.10 24.80
CA VAL A 36 8.46 15.91 24.23
C VAL A 36 7.13 15.17 24.35
N THR A 37 6.05 15.92 24.44
CA THR A 37 4.71 15.36 24.63
C THR A 37 3.93 15.35 23.33
N ILE A 38 3.45 14.17 22.91
CA ILE A 38 2.48 14.01 21.82
C ILE A 38 1.08 13.89 22.43
N THR A 39 0.21 14.85 22.15
CA THR A 39 -1.21 14.79 22.53
C THR A 39 -2.04 14.33 21.34
N ILE A 40 -2.79 13.24 21.50
CA ILE A 40 -3.58 12.59 20.46
C ILE A 40 -5.07 12.69 20.81
N ASN A 41 -5.86 13.27 19.92
CA ASN A 41 -7.31 13.44 20.04
C ASN A 41 -7.75 14.11 21.36
N ASP A 42 -6.89 14.95 21.97
CA ASP A 42 -7.08 15.57 23.30
C ASP A 42 -7.36 14.58 24.46
N GLU A 43 -7.14 13.28 24.24
CA GLU A 43 -7.46 12.22 25.20
C GLU A 43 -6.20 11.48 25.68
N LYS A 44 -5.28 11.17 24.76
CA LYS A 44 -4.06 10.40 25.04
C LYS A 44 -2.85 11.31 24.98
N SER A 45 -1.96 11.18 25.97
CA SER A 45 -0.69 11.93 26.03
C SER A 45 0.47 10.94 26.14
N LEU A 46 1.46 11.08 25.25
CA LEU A 46 2.63 10.22 25.17
C LEU A 46 3.89 11.07 25.40
N ALA A 47 4.73 10.67 26.35
CA ALA A 47 6.05 11.26 26.53
C ALA A 47 7.06 10.46 25.71
N VAL A 48 7.70 11.10 24.73
CA VAL A 48 8.58 10.45 23.76
C VAL A 48 9.87 11.23 23.58
N GLU A 49 10.91 10.55 23.11
CA GLU A 49 12.17 11.21 22.76
C GLU A 49 12.02 12.01 21.45
N GLY A 50 12.35 13.31 21.49
CA GLY A 50 12.28 14.17 20.32
C GLY A 50 13.39 13.89 19.29
N GLY A 51 13.16 14.26 18.03
CA GLY A 51 14.13 14.24 16.93
C GLY A 51 13.77 13.31 15.78
N ARG A 52 12.96 12.28 16.04
CA ARG A 52 12.46 11.35 15.02
C ARG A 52 11.25 11.91 14.27
N THR A 53 10.88 11.24 13.17
CA THR A 53 9.68 11.59 12.41
C THR A 53 8.44 11.14 13.17
N LEU A 54 7.35 11.90 13.05
CA LEU A 54 6.10 11.59 13.72
C LEU A 54 5.59 10.19 13.36
N LEU A 55 5.75 9.75 12.11
CA LEU A 55 5.42 8.40 11.68
C LEU A 55 6.14 7.34 12.51
N ASN A 56 7.46 7.48 12.67
CA ASN A 56 8.26 6.48 13.37
C ASN A 56 8.03 6.53 14.87
N THR A 57 7.90 7.72 15.44
CA THR A 57 7.58 7.90 16.86
C THR A 57 6.22 7.31 17.21
N LEU A 58 5.20 7.49 16.37
CA LEU A 58 3.89 6.85 16.57
C LEU A 58 3.97 5.34 16.42
N LYS A 59 4.74 4.84 15.45
CA LYS A 59 4.95 3.40 15.26
C LYS A 59 5.55 2.74 16.50
N ASP A 60 6.58 3.35 17.12
CA ASP A 60 7.22 2.81 18.32
C ASP A 60 6.25 2.74 19.51
N GLU A 61 5.23 3.59 19.52
CA GLU A 61 4.13 3.63 20.49
C GLU A 61 2.92 2.79 20.06
N GLU A 62 3.12 1.86 19.12
CA GLU A 62 2.10 0.94 18.56
C GLU A 62 0.92 1.66 17.88
N ILE A 63 1.11 2.90 17.43
CA ILE A 63 0.13 3.68 16.65
C ILE A 63 0.59 3.69 15.19
N PHE A 64 -0.02 2.83 14.39
CA PHE A 64 0.39 2.63 13.02
C PHE A 64 -0.34 3.57 12.05
N ILE A 65 0.43 4.41 11.36
CA ILE A 65 -0.07 5.29 10.29
C ILE A 65 0.31 4.70 8.93
N PRO A 66 -0.60 4.64 7.95
CA PRO A 66 -0.33 4.02 6.66
C PRO A 66 0.83 4.71 5.92
N SER A 67 1.79 3.92 5.41
CA SER A 67 2.98 4.45 4.73
C SER A 67 3.56 3.47 3.71
N ALA A 68 3.05 3.45 2.48
CA ALA A 68 3.52 2.53 1.44
C ALA A 68 5.01 2.74 1.07
N CYS A 69 5.54 3.95 1.25
CA CYS A 69 6.94 4.27 0.93
C CYS A 69 7.93 4.08 2.08
N GLY A 70 7.49 3.59 3.25
CA GLY A 70 8.36 3.46 4.43
C GLY A 70 8.89 4.81 4.95
N GLY A 71 8.12 5.88 4.78
CA GLY A 71 8.45 7.20 5.32
C GLY A 71 9.31 8.12 4.44
N ARG A 72 9.52 7.76 3.16
CA ARG A 72 10.29 8.58 2.20
C ARG A 72 9.55 9.80 1.63
N GLY A 73 8.29 10.03 2.01
CA GLY A 73 7.52 11.19 1.53
C GLY A 73 7.08 11.11 0.06
N SER A 74 7.00 9.90 -0.51
CA SER A 74 6.76 9.70 -1.94
C SER A 74 5.43 9.01 -2.28
N CYS A 75 4.54 8.76 -1.31
CA CYS A 75 3.26 8.08 -1.53
C CYS A 75 2.03 8.86 -1.06
N GLY A 76 2.20 9.89 -0.21
CA GLY A 76 1.08 10.69 0.30
C GLY A 76 0.09 9.97 1.23
N LEU A 77 0.33 8.71 1.64
CA LEU A 77 -0.63 7.96 2.47
C LEU A 77 -0.60 8.32 3.95
N CYS A 78 0.54 8.79 4.47
CA CYS A 78 0.74 8.98 5.91
C CYS A 78 0.14 10.30 6.45
N LYS A 79 -1.01 10.70 5.90
CA LYS A 79 -1.72 11.93 6.22
C LYS A 79 -2.38 11.84 7.59
N LEU A 80 -2.20 12.87 8.40
CA LEU A 80 -2.94 13.09 9.64
C LEU A 80 -2.98 14.59 9.95
N LYS A 81 -3.88 15.03 10.83
CA LYS A 81 -3.92 16.45 11.22
C LYS A 81 -2.90 16.72 12.31
N VAL A 82 -2.13 17.79 12.14
CA VAL A 82 -1.25 18.32 13.18
C VAL A 82 -1.76 19.69 13.59
N LEU A 83 -2.46 19.74 14.70
CA LEU A 83 -3.13 20.94 15.19
C LEU A 83 -2.13 22.00 15.67
N GLU A 84 -1.06 21.56 16.34
CA GLU A 84 0.00 22.39 16.92
C GLU A 84 1.34 21.63 16.90
N GLY A 85 2.47 22.35 16.87
CA GLY A 85 3.81 21.75 16.98
C GLY A 85 4.46 21.30 15.67
N ALA A 86 3.72 21.25 14.56
CA ALA A 86 4.34 21.21 13.23
C ALA A 86 4.63 22.63 12.74
N GLY A 87 5.86 22.89 12.28
CA GLY A 87 6.21 24.14 11.60
C GLY A 87 5.50 24.28 10.24
N GLU A 88 6.07 25.00 9.28
CA GLU A 88 5.45 25.11 7.95
C GLU A 88 5.47 23.79 7.16
N PRO A 89 4.51 23.54 6.24
CA PRO A 89 4.56 22.43 5.29
C PRO A 89 5.85 22.41 4.48
N LEU A 90 6.51 21.25 4.42
CA LEU A 90 7.75 21.08 3.65
C LEU A 90 7.44 20.94 2.14
N PRO A 91 8.39 21.29 1.25
CA PRO A 91 8.24 21.07 -0.18
C PRO A 91 8.03 19.60 -0.59
N THR A 92 8.43 18.66 0.27
CA THR A 92 8.16 17.23 0.09
C THR A 92 6.71 16.85 0.39
N GLU A 93 5.99 17.68 1.14
CA GLU A 93 4.58 17.47 1.50
C GLU A 93 3.63 18.10 0.48
N THR A 94 3.95 19.31 0.00
CA THR A 94 3.06 20.12 -0.84
C THR A 94 2.48 19.40 -2.07
N PRO A 95 3.23 18.55 -2.81
CA PRO A 95 2.68 17.83 -3.97
C PRO A 95 1.55 16.85 -3.63
N TRP A 96 1.44 16.44 -2.35
CA TRP A 96 0.49 15.45 -1.87
C TRP A 96 -0.69 16.04 -1.12
N LEU A 97 -0.67 17.35 -0.83
CA LEU A 97 -1.67 18.02 -0.01
C LEU A 97 -2.50 18.98 -0.86
N SER A 98 -3.83 18.82 -0.81
CA SER A 98 -4.76 19.77 -1.43
C SER A 98 -4.80 21.09 -0.64
N PRO A 99 -5.28 22.20 -1.26
CA PRO A 99 -5.47 23.47 -0.55
C PRO A 99 -6.42 23.35 0.66
N GLU A 100 -7.43 22.49 0.57
CA GLU A 100 -8.37 22.21 1.66
C GLU A 100 -7.67 21.46 2.80
N GLU A 101 -6.88 20.43 2.47
CA GLU A 101 -6.08 19.67 3.43
C GLU A 101 -5.07 20.55 4.17
N LEU A 102 -4.41 21.48 3.46
CA LEU A 102 -3.50 22.44 4.07
C LEU A 102 -4.22 23.37 5.06
N THR A 103 -5.44 23.79 4.72
CA THR A 103 -6.27 24.64 5.59
C THR A 103 -6.73 23.89 6.83
N ASP A 104 -7.03 22.59 6.69
CA ASP A 104 -7.40 21.68 7.77
C ASP A 104 -6.17 21.12 8.52
N LYS A 105 -4.98 21.71 8.32
CA LYS A 105 -3.72 21.36 8.99
C LYS A 105 -3.29 19.90 8.81
N VAL A 106 -3.64 19.28 7.67
CA VAL A 106 -3.18 17.94 7.31
C VAL A 106 -1.70 17.99 6.94
N ARG A 107 -0.94 17.02 7.44
CA ARG A 107 0.51 16.87 7.23
C ARG A 107 0.89 15.45 6.90
N LEU A 108 2.05 15.25 6.29
CA LEU A 108 2.64 13.93 6.14
C LEU A 108 3.43 13.59 7.39
N SER A 109 2.92 12.70 8.23
CA SER A 109 3.57 12.27 9.47
C SER A 109 5.01 11.78 9.28
N CYS A 110 5.36 11.21 8.12
CA CYS A 110 6.74 10.81 7.84
C CYS A 110 7.72 11.98 7.61
N GLN A 111 7.21 13.17 7.28
CA GLN A 111 8.02 14.36 7.01
C GLN A 111 8.05 15.33 8.19
N VAL A 112 7.08 15.25 9.10
CA VAL A 112 7.05 16.02 10.34
C VAL A 112 8.04 15.43 11.35
N LYS A 113 8.99 16.24 11.84
CA LYS A 113 9.89 15.86 12.94
C LYS A 113 9.32 16.32 14.28
N VAL A 114 9.30 15.44 15.27
CA VAL A 114 8.83 15.76 16.62
C VAL A 114 9.96 16.47 17.37
N LYS A 115 9.94 17.81 17.43
CA LYS A 115 11.00 18.63 18.07
C LYS A 115 10.53 19.38 19.31
N THR A 116 9.23 19.54 19.44
CA THR A 116 8.53 20.19 20.54
C THR A 116 7.26 19.40 20.79
N ASP A 117 6.54 19.76 21.86
CA ASP A 117 5.19 19.24 22.08
C ASP A 117 4.33 19.45 20.82
N ILE A 118 3.60 18.39 20.46
CA ILE A 118 2.82 18.31 19.24
C ILE A 118 1.42 17.80 19.57
N ARG A 119 0.41 18.42 18.98
CA ARG A 119 -0.98 17.97 19.12
C ARG A 119 -1.50 17.49 17.78
N ILE A 120 -2.01 16.27 17.74
CA ILE A 120 -2.42 15.58 16.52
C ILE A 120 -3.82 15.00 16.63
N GLU A 121 -4.46 14.83 15.49
CA GLU A 121 -5.72 14.09 15.34
C GLU A 121 -5.47 12.84 14.51
N VAL A 122 -5.78 11.68 15.08
CA VAL A 122 -5.64 10.36 14.45
C VAL A 122 -7.04 9.77 14.27
N PRO A 123 -7.43 9.39 13.03
CA PRO A 123 -8.71 8.75 12.77
C PRO A 123 -8.89 7.49 13.62
N GLU A 124 -10.08 7.31 14.19
CA GLU A 124 -10.36 6.17 15.08
C GLU A 124 -10.09 4.81 14.42
N ALA A 125 -10.34 4.71 13.12
CA ALA A 125 -10.08 3.51 12.33
C ALA A 125 -8.61 3.03 12.40
N LEU A 126 -7.65 3.94 12.62
CA LEU A 126 -6.24 3.58 12.72
C LEU A 126 -5.86 2.98 14.07
N PHE A 127 -6.65 3.16 15.13
CA PHE A 127 -6.40 2.47 16.41
C PHE A 127 -6.73 0.99 16.37
N ASN A 128 -7.46 0.52 15.34
CA ASN A 128 -7.72 -0.90 15.12
C ASN A 128 -6.58 -1.61 14.38
N VAL A 129 -5.60 -0.87 13.88
CA VAL A 129 -4.44 -1.41 13.18
C VAL A 129 -3.52 -2.10 14.17
N LYS A 130 -3.10 -3.31 13.83
CA LYS A 130 -2.20 -4.11 14.67
C LYS A 130 -1.05 -4.66 13.84
N GLU A 131 0.02 -5.03 14.52
CA GLU A 131 1.05 -5.89 13.97
C GLU A 131 0.66 -7.35 14.16
N TYR A 132 1.00 -8.17 13.17
CA TYR A 132 0.75 -9.60 13.14
C TYR A 132 2.03 -10.34 12.78
N ARG A 133 2.31 -11.39 13.54
CA ARG A 133 3.25 -12.44 13.15
C ARG A 133 2.49 -13.46 12.32
N ALA A 134 3.02 -13.76 11.13
CA ALA A 134 2.45 -14.70 10.19
C ALA A 134 3.53 -15.68 9.70
N GLU A 135 3.09 -16.77 9.08
CA GLU A 135 3.96 -17.74 8.42
C GLU A 135 3.54 -17.89 6.95
N VAL A 136 4.49 -17.98 6.04
CA VAL A 136 4.22 -18.23 4.62
C VAL A 136 3.70 -19.67 4.47
N SER A 137 2.40 -19.81 4.23
CA SER A 137 1.75 -21.12 4.13
C SER A 137 1.82 -21.71 2.72
N ALA A 138 1.85 -20.87 1.68
CA ALA A 138 2.05 -21.31 0.31
C ALA A 138 2.59 -20.19 -0.60
N LEU A 139 3.34 -20.60 -1.63
CA LEU A 139 3.80 -19.73 -2.71
C LEU A 139 3.42 -20.33 -4.06
N ARG A 140 2.79 -19.55 -4.94
CA ARG A 140 2.40 -19.99 -6.28
C ARG A 140 2.70 -18.93 -7.33
N ASP A 141 3.43 -19.30 -8.37
CA ASP A 141 3.60 -18.43 -9.54
C ASP A 141 2.30 -18.40 -10.35
N LEU A 142 1.68 -17.22 -10.44
CA LEU A 142 0.43 -16.99 -11.18
C LEU A 142 0.71 -16.63 -12.63
N THR A 143 1.77 -15.86 -12.86
CA THR A 143 2.30 -15.52 -14.19
C THR A 143 3.83 -15.58 -14.15
N HIS A 144 4.48 -15.14 -15.23
CA HIS A 144 5.93 -14.96 -15.27
C HIS A 144 6.47 -13.88 -14.31
N ASP A 145 5.62 -12.98 -13.83
CA ASP A 145 6.00 -11.84 -12.99
C ASP A 145 5.08 -11.62 -11.79
N ILE A 146 4.03 -12.42 -11.55
CA ILE A 146 3.13 -12.29 -10.40
C ILE A 146 3.17 -13.58 -9.59
N LYS A 147 3.41 -13.43 -8.28
CA LYS A 147 3.42 -14.52 -7.31
C LYS A 147 2.29 -14.34 -6.30
N GLU A 148 1.49 -15.38 -6.12
CA GLU A 148 0.56 -15.52 -5.00
C GLU A 148 1.36 -15.87 -3.74
N VAL A 149 1.15 -15.10 -2.68
CA VAL A 149 1.71 -15.33 -1.36
C VAL A 149 0.55 -15.55 -0.39
N ARG A 150 0.46 -16.74 0.18
CA ARG A 150 -0.49 -17.05 1.25
C ARG A 150 0.22 -17.03 2.59
N LEU A 151 -0.38 -16.35 3.55
CA LEU A 151 0.11 -16.19 4.90
C LEU A 151 -0.94 -16.74 5.88
N THR A 152 -0.51 -17.50 6.87
CA THR A 152 -1.33 -17.89 8.00
C THR A 152 -0.95 -17.04 9.21
N LEU A 153 -1.93 -16.38 9.83
CA LEU A 153 -1.70 -15.53 10.99
C LEU A 153 -1.48 -16.37 12.24
N VAL A 154 -0.40 -16.06 12.97
CA VAL A 154 0.02 -16.76 14.19
C VAL A 154 -0.36 -15.95 15.42
N ASP A 155 0.01 -14.66 15.45
CA ASP A 155 -0.23 -13.78 16.59
C ASP A 155 -0.31 -12.31 16.20
N PRO A 156 -1.48 -11.65 16.33
CA PRO A 156 -2.79 -12.24 16.59
C PRO A 156 -3.20 -13.23 15.50
N GLY A 157 -3.94 -14.30 15.84
CA GLY A 157 -4.33 -15.34 14.88
C GLY A 157 -5.48 -14.96 13.92
N ALA A 158 -5.96 -13.72 13.95
CA ALA A 158 -7.06 -13.26 13.13
C ALA A 158 -6.99 -11.75 12.86
N ILE A 159 -7.16 -11.35 11.60
CA ILE A 159 -7.30 -9.96 11.15
C ILE A 159 -8.77 -9.68 10.79
N ASN A 160 -9.30 -8.56 11.28
CA ASN A 160 -10.61 -8.06 10.87
C ASN A 160 -10.40 -6.92 9.88
N PHE A 161 -10.81 -7.11 8.63
CA PHE A 161 -10.62 -6.13 7.56
C PHE A 161 -11.83 -6.05 6.64
N THR A 162 -11.97 -4.92 5.95
CA THR A 162 -12.96 -4.73 4.89
C THR A 162 -12.34 -5.13 3.55
N ALA A 163 -13.08 -5.87 2.72
CA ALA A 163 -12.61 -6.28 1.40
C ALA A 163 -12.13 -5.09 0.56
N GLY A 164 -10.94 -5.25 -0.04
CA GLY A 164 -10.23 -4.21 -0.78
C GLY A 164 -9.20 -3.40 0.03
N GLN A 165 -9.13 -3.59 1.35
CA GLN A 165 -8.05 -3.06 2.18
C GLN A 165 -6.69 -3.73 1.89
N PHE A 166 -5.62 -3.10 2.39
CA PHE A 166 -4.25 -3.58 2.26
C PHE A 166 -3.56 -3.77 3.60
N ILE A 167 -2.49 -4.55 3.61
CA ILE A 167 -1.54 -4.66 4.74
C ILE A 167 -0.20 -4.08 4.33
N GLN A 168 0.65 -3.82 5.31
CA GLN A 168 2.07 -3.58 5.07
C GLN A 168 2.86 -4.84 5.40
N PHE A 169 3.59 -5.34 4.41
CA PHE A 169 4.47 -6.49 4.50
C PHE A 169 5.89 -6.01 4.83
N GLU A 170 6.46 -6.51 5.93
CA GLU A 170 7.85 -6.24 6.29
C GLU A 170 8.79 -7.17 5.52
N VAL A 171 9.81 -6.59 4.89
CA VAL A 171 10.95 -7.31 4.34
C VAL A 171 12.15 -7.03 5.22
N PRO A 172 12.83 -8.06 5.75
CA PRO A 172 14.01 -7.87 6.59
C PRO A 172 15.19 -7.31 5.78
N ALA A 173 16.23 -6.89 6.49
CA ALA A 173 17.49 -6.50 5.86
C ALA A 173 18.07 -7.65 5.02
N TYR A 174 18.47 -7.35 3.78
CA TYR A 174 19.13 -8.28 2.85
C TYR A 174 19.95 -7.51 1.81
N GLU A 175 20.49 -8.16 0.78
CA GLU A 175 21.37 -7.56 -0.24
C GLU A 175 20.93 -6.19 -0.78
N LEU A 176 19.62 -5.91 -0.94
CA LEU A 176 19.12 -4.63 -1.45
C LEU A 176 18.72 -3.61 -0.37
N THR A 177 18.81 -3.93 0.92
CA THR A 177 18.45 -3.02 2.02
C THR A 177 19.14 -3.40 3.33
N ASP A 178 19.79 -2.43 3.98
CA ASP A 178 20.48 -2.64 5.25
C ASP A 178 19.53 -2.62 6.47
N GLU A 179 18.29 -2.17 6.27
CA GLU A 179 17.25 -2.07 7.32
C GLU A 179 15.95 -2.74 6.86
N PRO A 180 15.09 -3.21 7.79
CA PRO A 180 13.76 -3.70 7.46
C PRO A 180 12.91 -2.62 6.78
N VAL A 181 12.17 -3.02 5.74
CA VAL A 181 11.32 -2.10 4.98
C VAL A 181 9.90 -2.64 4.84
N TYR A 182 8.93 -1.74 4.96
CA TYR A 182 7.53 -2.07 4.74
C TYR A 182 7.07 -1.68 3.35
N ARG A 183 6.24 -2.52 2.73
CA ARG A 183 5.49 -2.17 1.51
C ARG A 183 4.04 -2.57 1.62
N ALA A 184 3.17 -1.73 1.06
CA ALA A 184 1.75 -1.99 1.00
C ALA A 184 1.46 -3.06 -0.06
N TYR A 185 0.63 -4.05 0.30
CA TYR A 185 0.06 -5.02 -0.62
C TYR A 185 -1.40 -5.23 -0.27
N SER A 186 -2.28 -5.04 -1.26
CA SER A 186 -3.71 -5.23 -1.11
C SER A 186 -4.05 -6.70 -0.88
N MET A 187 -4.99 -6.96 0.03
CA MET A 187 -5.40 -8.31 0.36
C MET A 187 -6.30 -8.86 -0.75
N ALA A 188 -5.97 -10.06 -1.22
CA ALA A 188 -6.76 -10.85 -2.16
C ALA A 188 -7.68 -11.86 -1.45
N SER A 189 -7.41 -12.16 -0.17
CA SER A 189 -8.21 -13.08 0.62
C SER A 189 -9.59 -12.53 0.94
N SER A 190 -10.53 -13.43 1.22
CA SER A 190 -11.86 -13.08 1.72
C SER A 190 -11.78 -12.65 3.19
N PRO A 191 -12.48 -11.57 3.61
CA PRO A 191 -12.66 -11.24 5.03
C PRO A 191 -13.27 -12.37 5.88
N ALA A 192 -13.93 -13.35 5.24
CA ALA A 192 -14.49 -14.53 5.93
C ALA A 192 -13.44 -15.56 6.39
N ALA A 193 -12.20 -15.45 5.92
CA ALA A 193 -11.07 -16.28 6.34
C ALA A 193 -10.09 -15.42 7.15
N PRO A 194 -10.44 -15.01 8.39
CA PRO A 194 -9.69 -13.99 9.12
C PRO A 194 -8.29 -14.45 9.56
N ASN A 195 -8.00 -15.75 9.53
CA ASN A 195 -6.68 -16.31 9.84
C ASN A 195 -5.74 -16.37 8.62
N GLU A 196 -6.22 -15.95 7.43
CA GLU A 196 -5.46 -16.04 6.18
C GLU A 196 -5.35 -14.68 5.48
N VAL A 197 -4.14 -14.38 5.04
CA VAL A 197 -3.86 -13.23 4.18
C VAL A 197 -3.30 -13.75 2.87
N GLU A 198 -3.95 -13.40 1.77
CA GLU A 198 -3.48 -13.72 0.42
C GLU A 198 -3.07 -12.41 -0.28
N LEU A 199 -1.92 -12.42 -0.96
CA LEU A 199 -1.37 -11.28 -1.69
C LEU A 199 -0.99 -11.71 -3.10
N GLU A 200 -1.13 -10.80 -4.07
CA GLU A 200 -0.66 -11.00 -5.45
C GLU A 200 0.45 -10.00 -5.74
N ILE A 201 1.70 -10.45 -5.73
CA ILE A 201 2.86 -9.57 -5.75
C ILE A 201 3.56 -9.64 -7.11
N ARG A 202 3.51 -8.53 -7.86
CA ARG A 202 4.27 -8.37 -9.10
C ARG A 202 5.76 -8.17 -8.82
N TYR A 203 6.62 -8.84 -9.57
CA TYR A 203 8.05 -8.62 -9.62
C TYR A 203 8.37 -7.28 -10.29
N VAL A 204 9.13 -6.44 -9.59
CA VAL A 204 9.66 -5.19 -10.12
C VAL A 204 11.17 -5.30 -10.10
N PRO A 205 11.88 -5.21 -11.24
CA PRO A 205 13.33 -5.33 -11.28
C PRO A 205 14.02 -4.38 -10.29
N ASN A 206 14.93 -4.92 -9.47
CA ASN A 206 15.63 -4.19 -8.39
C ASN A 206 14.70 -3.61 -7.31
N GLY A 207 13.44 -4.02 -7.26
CA GLY A 207 12.50 -3.63 -6.21
C GLY A 207 12.82 -4.38 -4.92
N ILE A 208 13.09 -3.67 -3.83
CA ILE A 208 13.53 -4.27 -2.56
C ILE A 208 12.57 -5.39 -2.10
N CYS A 209 11.26 -5.13 -2.03
CA CYS A 209 10.32 -6.13 -1.52
C CYS A 209 9.93 -7.18 -2.54
N THR A 210 9.75 -6.79 -3.79
CA THR A 210 9.33 -7.69 -4.86
C THR A 210 10.45 -8.68 -5.21
N THR A 211 11.72 -8.26 -5.20
CA THR A 211 12.88 -9.17 -5.31
C THR A 211 12.93 -10.15 -4.14
N TYR A 212 12.73 -9.69 -2.90
CA TYR A 212 12.68 -10.57 -1.73
C TYR A 212 11.61 -11.65 -1.87
N VAL A 213 10.38 -11.25 -2.18
CA VAL A 213 9.24 -12.17 -2.38
C VAL A 213 9.51 -13.16 -3.51
N HIS A 214 10.13 -12.73 -4.60
CA HIS A 214 10.32 -13.57 -5.78
C HIS A 214 11.53 -14.49 -5.72
N GLN A 215 12.59 -14.11 -4.98
CA GLN A 215 13.89 -14.80 -5.04
C GLN A 215 14.37 -15.37 -3.70
N HIS A 216 13.85 -14.86 -2.57
CA HIS A 216 14.34 -15.21 -1.24
C HIS A 216 13.27 -15.80 -0.33
N LEU A 217 12.00 -15.45 -0.54
CA LEU A 217 10.89 -15.96 0.25
C LEU A 217 10.65 -17.45 -0.02
N ALA A 218 10.41 -18.19 1.05
CA ALA A 218 10.11 -19.62 1.01
C ALA A 218 8.92 -19.92 1.93
N GLU A 219 8.26 -21.04 1.69
CA GLU A 219 7.23 -21.57 2.59
C GLU A 219 7.82 -21.88 3.98
N GLY A 220 7.04 -21.64 5.03
CA GLY A 220 7.47 -21.75 6.43
C GLY A 220 8.24 -20.53 6.96
N THR A 221 8.53 -19.53 6.12
CA THR A 221 9.23 -18.32 6.58
C THR A 221 8.32 -17.49 7.49
N PRO A 222 8.77 -17.11 8.70
CA PRO A 222 8.05 -16.18 9.54
C PRO A 222 8.12 -14.77 8.95
N ILE A 223 6.99 -14.08 8.92
CA ILE A 223 6.83 -12.74 8.35
C ILE A 223 6.08 -11.84 9.33
N THR A 224 6.49 -10.59 9.41
CA THR A 224 5.76 -9.54 10.12
C THR A 224 4.92 -8.74 9.12
N ILE A 225 3.64 -8.55 9.42
CA ILE A 225 2.76 -7.64 8.69
C ILE A 225 2.06 -6.70 9.67
N ASN A 226 1.58 -5.55 9.20
CA ASN A 226 0.63 -4.75 9.98
C ASN A 226 -0.52 -4.24 9.11
N GLY A 227 -1.65 -3.96 9.75
CA GLY A 227 -2.87 -3.56 9.05
C GLY A 227 -4.14 -3.86 9.85
N PRO A 228 -5.32 -3.78 9.21
CA PRO A 228 -5.53 -3.40 7.81
C PRO A 228 -5.56 -1.88 7.59
N TYR A 229 -5.30 -1.44 6.36
CA TYR A 229 -5.37 -0.04 5.95
C TYR A 229 -6.17 0.14 4.67
N GLY A 230 -6.51 1.38 4.36
CA GLY A 230 -7.12 1.78 3.10
C GLY A 230 -8.64 1.94 3.21
N ASP A 231 -9.15 2.71 2.26
CA ASP A 231 -10.57 3.07 2.10
C ASP A 231 -11.13 2.57 0.74
N PHE A 232 -10.37 1.72 0.05
CA PHE A 232 -10.80 1.11 -1.20
C PHE A 232 -11.71 -0.09 -0.90
N HIS A 233 -12.99 0.18 -0.68
CA HIS A 233 -14.00 -0.84 -0.41
C HIS A 233 -15.33 -0.47 -1.06
N LEU A 234 -16.22 -1.45 -1.24
CA LEU A 234 -17.57 -1.18 -1.75
C LEU A 234 -18.32 -0.22 -0.83
N ARG A 235 -18.92 0.81 -1.42
CA ARG A 235 -19.84 1.71 -0.75
C ARG A 235 -21.20 1.04 -0.56
N ASP A 236 -21.88 1.40 0.52
CA ASP A 236 -23.19 0.89 0.89
C ASP A 236 -24.29 1.53 0.02
N THR A 237 -24.40 1.03 -1.21
CA THR A 237 -25.31 1.52 -2.24
C THR A 237 -25.81 0.35 -3.11
N ASP A 238 -26.91 0.57 -3.83
CA ASP A 238 -27.48 -0.40 -4.77
C ASP A 238 -27.04 -0.18 -6.23
N ARG A 239 -26.03 0.65 -6.49
CA ARG A 239 -25.62 1.02 -7.85
C ARG A 239 -24.95 -0.14 -8.59
N ASP A 240 -25.07 -0.14 -9.91
CA ASP A 240 -24.27 -1.02 -10.78
C ASP A 240 -22.77 -0.69 -10.64
N ILE A 241 -21.94 -1.74 -10.73
CA ILE A 241 -20.49 -1.66 -10.46
C ILE A 241 -19.68 -1.86 -11.74
N ILE A 242 -18.69 -1.00 -11.94
CA ILE A 242 -17.60 -1.20 -12.89
C ILE A 242 -16.30 -1.43 -12.13
N PHE A 243 -15.74 -2.64 -12.20
CA PHE A 243 -14.39 -2.93 -11.76
C PHE A 243 -13.42 -2.79 -12.93
N ILE A 244 -12.27 -2.14 -12.72
CA ILE A 244 -11.20 -2.07 -13.72
C ILE A 244 -9.88 -2.36 -13.04
N ALA A 245 -9.14 -3.35 -13.53
CA ALA A 245 -7.80 -3.60 -13.01
C ALA A 245 -6.82 -4.10 -14.07
N GLY A 246 -5.54 -4.12 -13.69
CA GLY A 246 -4.49 -4.72 -14.50
C GLY A 246 -3.27 -5.08 -13.66
N GLY A 247 -2.59 -6.17 -14.01
CA GLY A 247 -1.50 -6.72 -13.21
C GLY A 247 -1.96 -7.16 -11.82
N SER A 248 -1.16 -6.89 -10.79
CA SER A 248 -1.48 -7.20 -9.40
C SER A 248 -2.68 -6.42 -8.84
N GLY A 249 -3.28 -5.50 -9.61
CA GLY A 249 -4.52 -4.81 -9.20
C GLY A 249 -5.75 -5.72 -9.14
N MET A 250 -5.64 -6.99 -9.52
CA MET A 250 -6.70 -7.98 -9.31
C MET A 250 -6.94 -8.26 -7.82
N ALA A 251 -5.89 -8.28 -7.00
CA ALA A 251 -5.97 -8.62 -5.57
C ALA A 251 -7.15 -7.97 -4.82
N PRO A 252 -7.25 -6.63 -4.72
CA PRO A 252 -8.34 -6.03 -3.96
C PRO A 252 -9.71 -6.27 -4.61
N ILE A 253 -9.78 -6.37 -5.94
CA ILE A 253 -11.03 -6.70 -6.64
C ILE A 253 -11.47 -8.12 -6.32
N LYS A 254 -10.54 -9.08 -6.29
CA LYS A 254 -10.82 -10.47 -5.92
C LYS A 254 -11.38 -10.55 -4.50
N SER A 255 -10.78 -9.84 -3.54
CA SER A 255 -11.30 -9.77 -2.16
C SER A 255 -12.72 -9.22 -2.13
N ILE A 256 -13.00 -8.15 -2.88
CA ILE A 256 -14.34 -7.56 -3.00
C ILE A 256 -15.34 -8.55 -3.63
N LEU A 257 -14.96 -9.25 -4.68
CA LEU A 257 -15.84 -10.23 -5.35
C LEU A 257 -16.19 -11.41 -4.44
N HIS A 258 -15.25 -11.90 -3.62
CA HIS A 258 -15.55 -12.90 -2.60
C HIS A 258 -16.51 -12.38 -1.54
N GLU A 259 -16.41 -11.11 -1.15
CA GLU A 259 -17.36 -10.50 -0.22
C GLU A 259 -18.76 -10.36 -0.85
N MET A 260 -18.83 -9.99 -2.13
CA MET A 260 -20.08 -9.97 -2.89
C MET A 260 -20.72 -11.36 -2.99
N GLU A 261 -19.92 -12.41 -3.21
CA GLU A 261 -20.40 -13.80 -3.27
C GLU A 261 -20.94 -14.23 -1.90
N ARG A 262 -20.18 -14.00 -0.84
CA ARG A 262 -20.55 -14.34 0.54
C ARG A 262 -21.84 -13.67 0.99
N THR A 263 -22.04 -12.41 0.60
CA THR A 263 -23.24 -11.62 0.95
C THR A 263 -24.39 -11.82 -0.04
N ALA A 264 -24.22 -12.66 -1.07
CA ALA A 264 -25.17 -12.86 -2.15
C ALA A 264 -25.65 -11.53 -2.77
N SER A 265 -24.70 -10.62 -3.03
CA SER A 265 -24.98 -9.29 -3.54
C SER A 265 -25.81 -9.35 -4.83
N PRO A 266 -26.94 -8.63 -4.91
CA PRO A 266 -27.77 -8.58 -6.11
C PRO A 266 -27.23 -7.60 -7.16
N ARG A 267 -26.18 -6.85 -6.82
CA ARG A 267 -25.68 -5.74 -7.63
C ARG A 267 -25.06 -6.28 -8.91
N LYS A 268 -25.42 -5.64 -10.03
CA LYS A 268 -24.82 -5.95 -11.32
C LYS A 268 -23.40 -5.42 -11.37
N ALA A 269 -22.47 -6.26 -11.77
CA ALA A 269 -21.05 -5.93 -11.82
C ALA A 269 -20.40 -6.35 -13.15
N ARG A 270 -19.54 -5.49 -13.69
CA ARG A 270 -18.69 -5.77 -14.85
C ARG A 270 -17.25 -5.56 -14.46
N TYR A 271 -16.42 -6.59 -14.62
CA TYR A 271 -14.99 -6.53 -14.30
C TYR A 271 -14.15 -6.58 -15.56
N PHE A 272 -13.53 -5.45 -15.88
CA PHE A 272 -12.59 -5.29 -16.97
C PHE A 272 -11.17 -5.52 -16.47
N PHE A 273 -10.51 -6.56 -16.96
CA PHE A 273 -9.12 -6.86 -16.60
C PHE A 273 -8.19 -6.71 -17.80
N GLY A 274 -7.34 -5.70 -17.76
CA GLY A 274 -6.39 -5.39 -18.82
C GLY A 274 -5.06 -6.12 -18.62
N ALA A 275 -4.65 -6.87 -19.64
CA ALA A 275 -3.35 -7.53 -19.70
C ALA A 275 -2.69 -7.27 -21.06
N ARG A 276 -1.37 -7.48 -21.15
CA ARG A 276 -0.66 -7.24 -22.41
C ARG A 276 -0.84 -8.41 -23.37
N SER A 277 -0.58 -9.62 -22.89
CA SER A 277 -0.65 -10.89 -23.64
C SER A 277 -1.28 -11.99 -22.78
N ALA A 278 -1.62 -13.13 -23.36
CA ALA A 278 -2.35 -14.18 -22.63
C ALA A 278 -1.58 -14.73 -21.42
N ARG A 279 -0.24 -14.76 -21.47
CA ARG A 279 0.62 -15.17 -20.34
C ARG A 279 0.58 -14.23 -19.12
N ASP A 280 -0.01 -13.05 -19.28
CA ASP A 280 -0.15 -12.04 -18.23
C ASP A 280 -1.54 -12.14 -17.54
N LEU A 281 -2.44 -12.99 -18.06
CA LEU A 281 -3.70 -13.34 -17.42
C LEU A 281 -3.47 -14.43 -16.36
N PHE A 282 -4.12 -14.28 -15.22
CA PHE A 282 -4.10 -15.25 -14.13
C PHE A 282 -5.47 -15.29 -13.44
N LEU A 283 -5.73 -16.37 -12.70
CA LEU A 283 -7.00 -16.60 -11.97
C LEU A 283 -8.26 -16.47 -12.87
N VAL A 284 -8.11 -16.70 -14.17
CA VAL A 284 -9.22 -16.61 -15.13
C VAL A 284 -10.32 -17.63 -14.80
N ASP A 285 -9.94 -18.82 -14.36
CA ASP A 285 -10.90 -19.85 -13.97
C ASP A 285 -11.61 -19.51 -12.65
N ASP A 286 -10.91 -18.88 -11.69
CA ASP A 286 -11.51 -18.34 -10.47
C ASP A 286 -12.54 -17.24 -10.80
N MET A 287 -12.20 -16.32 -11.71
CA MET A 287 -13.14 -15.27 -12.15
C MET A 287 -14.35 -15.87 -12.87
N LYS A 288 -14.17 -16.91 -13.69
CA LYS A 288 -15.29 -17.66 -14.31
C LYS A 288 -16.14 -18.40 -13.28
N ALA A 289 -15.54 -18.93 -12.21
CA ALA A 289 -16.29 -19.54 -11.12
C ALA A 289 -17.19 -18.49 -10.44
N LEU A 290 -16.67 -17.28 -10.19
CA LEU A 290 -17.43 -16.15 -9.66
C LEU A 290 -18.55 -15.69 -10.63
N GLU A 291 -18.34 -15.73 -11.95
CA GLU A 291 -19.41 -15.47 -12.93
C GLU A 291 -20.59 -16.43 -12.80
N ASN A 292 -20.36 -17.67 -12.36
CA ASN A 292 -21.43 -18.64 -12.14
C ASN A 292 -22.08 -18.50 -10.75
N ALA A 293 -21.36 -17.96 -9.76
CA ALA A 293 -21.81 -17.85 -8.38
C ALA A 293 -22.59 -16.56 -8.11
N LEU A 294 -22.20 -15.45 -8.73
CA LEU A 294 -22.82 -14.13 -8.56
C LEU A 294 -24.03 -13.94 -9.49
N ALA A 295 -25.00 -13.14 -9.06
CA ALA A 295 -26.29 -13.00 -9.74
C ALA A 295 -26.20 -12.33 -11.13
N ASP A 296 -25.44 -11.23 -11.27
CA ASP A 296 -25.22 -10.52 -12.54
C ASP A 296 -23.79 -9.98 -12.60
N PHE A 297 -22.82 -10.90 -12.61
CA PHE A 297 -21.40 -10.59 -12.77
C PHE A 297 -20.89 -11.02 -14.14
N LYS A 298 -20.07 -10.18 -14.78
CA LYS A 298 -19.33 -10.54 -15.99
C LYS A 298 -17.86 -10.16 -15.86
N PHE A 299 -16.98 -11.13 -16.09
CA PHE A 299 -15.55 -10.94 -16.24
C PHE A 299 -15.20 -10.75 -17.72
N ILE A 300 -14.50 -9.66 -18.03
CA ILE A 300 -14.16 -9.21 -19.37
C ILE A 300 -12.66 -8.97 -19.43
N PRO A 301 -11.84 -10.04 -19.57
CA PRO A 301 -10.42 -9.89 -19.80
C PRO A 301 -10.15 -9.31 -21.20
N GLY A 302 -9.14 -8.46 -21.31
CA GLY A 302 -8.75 -7.84 -22.57
C GLY A 302 -7.25 -7.79 -22.75
N LEU A 303 -6.79 -8.08 -23.98
CA LEU A 303 -5.38 -8.08 -24.35
C LEU A 303 -5.04 -6.86 -25.23
N SER A 304 -4.08 -6.05 -24.79
CA SER A 304 -3.65 -4.89 -25.58
C SER A 304 -2.75 -5.28 -26.76
N GLU A 305 -1.96 -6.35 -26.60
CA GLU A 305 -0.99 -6.84 -27.59
C GLU A 305 -1.04 -8.39 -27.68
N PRO A 306 -2.17 -9.00 -28.07
CA PRO A 306 -2.26 -10.45 -28.19
C PRO A 306 -1.28 -10.96 -29.25
N ALA A 307 -0.50 -11.98 -28.89
CA ALA A 307 0.37 -12.64 -29.85
C ALA A 307 -0.44 -13.64 -30.70
N PRO A 308 -0.07 -13.90 -31.98
CA PRO A 308 -0.78 -14.89 -32.80
C PRO A 308 -0.89 -16.28 -32.15
N GLU A 309 0.12 -16.68 -31.37
CA GLU A 309 0.18 -17.93 -30.61
C GLU A 309 -0.81 -18.01 -29.44
N ASP A 310 -1.29 -16.87 -28.93
CA ASP A 310 -2.24 -16.81 -27.80
C ASP A 310 -3.61 -17.39 -28.20
N ARG A 311 -3.90 -17.45 -29.52
CA ARG A 311 -5.21 -17.88 -30.08
C ARG A 311 -6.39 -17.16 -29.40
N TRP A 312 -6.18 -15.90 -29.06
CA TRP A 312 -7.13 -15.09 -28.31
C TRP A 312 -8.35 -14.73 -29.16
N ASP A 313 -9.53 -15.02 -28.64
CA ASP A 313 -10.83 -14.70 -29.25
C ASP A 313 -11.66 -13.71 -28.42
N GLY A 314 -11.09 -13.20 -27.32
CA GLY A 314 -11.72 -12.21 -26.44
C GLY A 314 -11.48 -10.76 -26.87
N GLU A 315 -11.65 -9.83 -25.93
CA GLU A 315 -11.49 -8.40 -26.19
C GLU A 315 -10.03 -8.02 -26.48
N THR A 316 -9.84 -7.11 -27.44
CA THR A 316 -8.52 -6.59 -27.82
C THR A 316 -8.48 -5.07 -27.79
N GLY A 317 -7.30 -4.52 -27.52
CA GLY A 317 -7.06 -3.08 -27.44
C GLY A 317 -6.77 -2.62 -26.02
N LEU A 318 -6.61 -1.31 -25.84
CA LEU A 318 -6.39 -0.74 -24.51
C LEU A 318 -7.63 -0.94 -23.64
N ILE A 319 -7.44 -1.13 -22.33
CA ILE A 319 -8.55 -1.35 -21.40
C ILE A 319 -9.58 -0.20 -21.42
N THR A 320 -9.13 1.02 -21.68
CA THR A 320 -9.96 2.20 -21.88
C THR A 320 -10.92 2.07 -23.06
N GLU A 321 -10.46 1.49 -24.17
CA GLU A 321 -11.29 1.26 -25.36
C GLU A 321 -12.34 0.18 -25.09
N ILE A 322 -11.94 -0.88 -24.37
CA ILE A 322 -12.82 -1.99 -24.01
C ILE A 322 -13.93 -1.48 -23.08
N VAL A 323 -13.59 -0.77 -22.01
CA VAL A 323 -14.56 -0.11 -21.12
C VAL A 323 -15.47 0.81 -21.93
N GLY A 324 -14.92 1.60 -22.85
CA GLY A 324 -15.67 2.49 -23.72
C GLY A 324 -16.69 1.80 -24.63
N ARG A 325 -16.42 0.57 -25.08
CA ARG A 325 -17.34 -0.26 -25.90
C ARG A 325 -18.46 -0.88 -25.07
N HIS A 326 -18.16 -1.29 -23.85
CA HIS A 326 -19.10 -2.00 -22.98
C HIS A 326 -19.95 -1.08 -22.09
N THR A 327 -19.53 0.18 -21.92
CA THR A 327 -20.22 1.17 -21.09
C THR A 327 -20.80 2.28 -21.97
N THR A 328 -22.12 2.32 -22.09
CA THR A 328 -22.82 3.37 -22.88
C THR A 328 -23.16 4.59 -22.02
N ASP A 329 -23.68 4.36 -20.82
CA ASP A 329 -24.04 5.38 -19.84
C ASP A 329 -23.61 4.87 -18.45
N ALA A 330 -22.83 5.69 -17.74
CA ALA A 330 -22.28 5.39 -16.42
C ALA A 330 -22.81 6.33 -15.33
N SER A 331 -23.80 7.17 -15.63
CA SER A 331 -24.31 8.20 -14.72
C SER A 331 -24.87 7.67 -13.40
N GLU A 332 -25.50 6.49 -13.42
CA GLU A 332 -26.05 5.82 -12.24
C GLU A 332 -25.18 4.67 -11.71
N MET A 333 -23.94 4.58 -12.18
CA MET A 333 -22.98 3.54 -11.77
C MET A 333 -21.94 4.09 -10.79
N GLU A 334 -21.16 3.18 -10.21
CA GLU A 334 -19.93 3.49 -9.50
C GLU A 334 -18.78 2.61 -9.98
N ALA A 335 -17.56 3.10 -9.87
CA ALA A 335 -16.38 2.39 -10.37
C ALA A 335 -15.32 2.20 -9.30
N TYR A 336 -14.64 1.06 -9.38
CA TYR A 336 -13.55 0.66 -8.49
C TYR A 336 -12.35 0.23 -9.35
N LEU A 337 -11.30 1.04 -9.33
CA LEU A 337 -10.14 0.86 -10.21
C LEU A 337 -8.88 0.53 -9.41
N CYS A 338 -8.11 -0.45 -9.85
CA CYS A 338 -6.85 -0.79 -9.18
C CYS A 338 -5.72 -1.15 -10.17
N GLY A 339 -4.53 -0.59 -9.96
CA GLY A 339 -3.36 -0.87 -10.79
C GLY A 339 -2.45 0.33 -10.97
N SER A 340 -1.84 0.46 -12.15
CA SER A 340 -0.87 1.53 -12.42
C SER A 340 -1.55 2.91 -12.49
N PRO A 341 -0.89 3.98 -11.99
CA PRO A 341 -1.45 5.33 -12.04
C PRO A 341 -1.87 5.77 -13.45
N LEU A 342 -1.07 5.45 -14.47
CA LEU A 342 -1.36 5.80 -15.86
C LEU A 342 -2.64 5.13 -16.39
N MET A 343 -2.87 3.86 -16.03
CA MET A 343 -4.07 3.14 -16.44
C MET A 343 -5.31 3.68 -15.73
N ILE A 344 -5.21 3.93 -14.43
CA ILE A 344 -6.30 4.53 -13.64
C ILE A 344 -6.67 5.90 -14.19
N ASP A 345 -5.69 6.79 -14.39
CA ASP A 345 -5.94 8.15 -14.89
C ASP A 345 -6.59 8.16 -16.28
N ALA A 346 -6.23 7.20 -17.14
CA ALA A 346 -6.84 7.05 -18.46
C ALA A 346 -8.28 6.52 -18.37
N CYS A 347 -8.56 5.56 -17.49
CA CYS A 347 -9.90 5.00 -17.32
C CYS A 347 -10.87 5.98 -16.65
N VAL A 348 -10.40 6.77 -15.68
CA VAL A 348 -11.19 7.84 -15.03
C VAL A 348 -11.74 8.80 -16.09
N LYS A 349 -10.91 9.23 -17.04
CA LYS A 349 -11.36 10.11 -18.14
C LYS A 349 -12.47 9.48 -18.97
N VAL A 350 -12.32 8.20 -19.33
CA VAL A 350 -13.36 7.47 -20.08
C VAL A 350 -14.66 7.39 -19.28
N LEU A 351 -14.61 7.09 -17.98
CA LEU A 351 -15.80 7.00 -17.14
C LEU A 351 -16.53 8.34 -17.02
N ILE A 352 -15.80 9.44 -16.84
CA ILE A 352 -16.36 10.80 -16.82
C ILE A 352 -16.98 11.16 -18.17
N GLU A 353 -16.32 10.83 -19.29
CA GLU A 353 -16.89 11.01 -20.64
C GLU A 353 -18.18 10.20 -20.85
N LYS A 354 -18.33 9.06 -20.16
CA LYS A 354 -19.55 8.25 -20.12
C LYS A 354 -20.59 8.74 -19.09
N GLY A 355 -20.34 9.86 -18.43
CA GLY A 355 -21.28 10.52 -17.52
C GLY A 355 -21.16 10.12 -16.05
N MET A 356 -20.15 9.33 -15.65
CA MET A 356 -19.97 8.96 -14.24
C MET A 356 -19.52 10.18 -13.42
N PRO A 357 -20.21 10.49 -12.30
CA PRO A 357 -19.76 11.50 -11.34
C PRO A 357 -18.39 11.15 -10.73
N GLU A 358 -17.50 12.15 -10.58
CA GLU A 358 -16.15 11.94 -10.03
C GLU A 358 -16.15 11.37 -8.61
N ASP A 359 -17.14 11.73 -7.79
CA ASP A 359 -17.32 11.26 -6.41
C ASP A 359 -17.78 9.79 -6.30
N ARG A 360 -18.05 9.14 -7.44
CA ARG A 360 -18.39 7.71 -7.55
C ARG A 360 -17.27 6.87 -8.19
N ILE A 361 -16.10 7.47 -8.39
CA ILE A 361 -14.91 6.78 -8.92
C ILE A 361 -13.92 6.57 -7.79
N TYR A 362 -13.83 5.33 -7.31
CA TYR A 362 -12.90 4.92 -6.27
C TYR A 362 -11.69 4.22 -6.90
N PHE A 363 -10.49 4.49 -6.39
CA PHE A 363 -9.29 3.87 -6.93
C PHE A 363 -8.21 3.59 -5.90
N ASP A 364 -7.42 2.56 -6.16
CA ASP A 364 -6.20 2.20 -5.45
C ASP A 364 -5.00 2.20 -6.42
N LYS A 365 -4.12 3.19 -6.27
CA LYS A 365 -2.99 3.45 -7.18
C LYS A 365 -1.71 2.80 -6.63
N PHE A 366 -1.17 1.84 -7.36
CA PHE A 366 0.10 1.19 -7.01
C PHE A 366 1.27 1.98 -7.59
N ALA A 367 1.96 2.73 -6.73
CA ALA A 367 3.07 3.63 -7.08
C ALA A 367 4.45 3.09 -6.69
#